data_AF-A0ABD6NZI4-F1
#
_entry.id   AF-A0ABD6NZI4-F1
#
_cell.length_a   1.000
_cell.length_b   1.000
_cell.length_c   1.000
_cell.angle_alpha   90.00
_cell.angle_beta   90.00
_cell.angle_gamma   90.00
#
_symmetry.space_group_name_H-M   'P 1'
#
loop_
_entity.id
_entity.type
_entity.pdbx_description
1 polymer ?
#
loop_
_entity_poly.entity_id
_entity_poly.type
_entity_poly.pdbx_seq_one_letter_code
_entity_poly.pdbx_strand_id
1 'polypeptide(L)'
;MFGAGGVGGTGGEGVTIAGAGGSGGNAGLLFGAGGAGGTGGFGLIAGGAGGAGGAGGNGAPLFGNGGVGGSGGQGVTTGGAGGHGGGAGLFGAGGAGGSGGYGFAAAGGAGGAGGSGQLIGGGGAGGAGGDSGGVGGAGGAGGNTGVLYGIGGAGGAGGGGETIGGGDGGPGGRAVLFGNGGEGGAGGLAGTTTGGNGGNGGNALFGFGGNAGIAGFGVGASGKAGKAGTGLFGPGVL
;
A
#
# COMPACT_ATOMS: atom_id res chain seq x y z
N MET A 1 -18.25 -24.10 -4.22
CA MET A 1 -17.32 -24.59 -3.16
C MET A 1 -15.88 -24.14 -3.44
N PHE A 2 -15.47 -24.14 -4.71
CA PHE A 2 -14.21 -23.55 -5.18
C PHE A 2 -14.50 -22.36 -6.11
N GLY A 3 -13.59 -21.40 -6.19
CA GLY A 3 -13.65 -20.33 -7.19
C GLY A 3 -12.75 -19.16 -6.83
N ALA A 4 -11.96 -18.68 -7.78
CA ALA A 4 -11.28 -17.40 -7.64
C ALA A 4 -12.30 -16.26 -7.74
N GLY A 5 -12.01 -15.15 -7.07
CA GLY A 5 -12.77 -13.93 -7.21
C GLY A 5 -12.59 -13.32 -8.61
N GLY A 6 -13.66 -12.73 -9.15
CA GLY A 6 -13.59 -12.00 -10.42
C GLY A 6 -12.75 -10.73 -10.31
N VAL A 7 -12.07 -10.33 -11.38
CA VAL A 7 -11.35 -9.04 -11.41
C VAL A 7 -12.32 -7.87 -11.42
N GLY A 8 -11.96 -6.79 -10.73
CA GLY A 8 -12.69 -5.53 -10.75
C GLY A 8 -12.54 -4.83 -12.09
N GLY A 9 -13.62 -4.18 -12.56
CA GLY A 9 -13.61 -3.41 -13.80
C GLY A 9 -12.78 -2.12 -13.68
N THR A 10 -12.23 -1.62 -14.78
CA THR A 10 -11.51 -0.34 -14.80
C THR A 10 -12.49 0.83 -14.64
N GLY A 11 -12.07 1.86 -13.92
CA GLY A 11 -12.81 3.11 -13.80
C GLY A 11 -12.86 3.86 -15.13
N GLY A 12 -14.00 4.47 -15.43
CA GLY A 12 -14.16 5.29 -16.63
C GLY A 12 -13.43 6.62 -16.53
N GLU A 13 -13.04 7.17 -17.67
CA GLU A 13 -12.54 8.54 -17.76
C GLU A 13 -13.57 9.56 -17.25
N GLY A 14 -13.11 10.67 -16.66
CA GLY A 14 -14.01 11.70 -16.14
C GLY A 14 -13.54 13.12 -16.40
N VAL A 15 -14.52 14.00 -16.62
CA VAL A 15 -14.30 15.43 -16.86
C VAL A 15 -13.89 16.13 -15.55
N THR A 16 -14.66 15.95 -14.47
CA THR A 16 -14.38 16.58 -13.16
C THR A 16 -13.79 15.59 -12.17
N ILE A 17 -14.30 14.36 -12.15
CA ILE A 17 -13.78 13.26 -11.34
C ILE A 17 -13.87 12.01 -12.20
N ALA A 18 -12.76 11.28 -12.33
CA ALA A 18 -12.76 10.00 -13.03
C ALA A 18 -13.37 8.88 -12.21
N GLY A 19 -13.92 7.89 -12.90
CA GLY A 19 -14.56 6.73 -12.28
C GLY A 19 -13.58 5.93 -11.45
N ALA A 20 -14.03 5.43 -10.30
CA ALA A 20 -13.26 4.49 -9.51
C ALA A 20 -13.17 3.13 -10.22
N GLY A 21 -12.07 2.42 -10.00
CA GLY A 21 -11.97 1.02 -10.35
C GLY A 21 -12.93 0.18 -9.51
N GLY A 22 -13.55 -0.82 -10.12
CA GLY A 22 -14.40 -1.78 -9.43
C GLY A 22 -13.60 -2.64 -8.47
N SER A 23 -14.20 -3.07 -7.37
CA SER A 23 -13.57 -4.01 -6.45
C SER A 23 -13.42 -5.39 -7.08
N GLY A 24 -12.34 -6.09 -6.72
CA GLY A 24 -12.20 -7.51 -7.00
C GLY A 24 -13.22 -8.31 -6.21
N GLY A 25 -13.75 -9.37 -6.82
CA GLY A 25 -14.67 -10.31 -6.19
C GLY A 25 -13.97 -11.13 -5.10
N ASN A 26 -14.71 -11.53 -4.08
CA ASN A 26 -14.20 -12.49 -3.10
C ASN A 26 -14.16 -13.90 -3.70
N ALA A 27 -13.24 -14.72 -3.23
CA ALA A 27 -13.18 -16.14 -3.57
C ALA A 27 -14.32 -16.96 -2.94
N GLY A 28 -14.45 -18.21 -3.39
CA GLY A 28 -15.39 -19.20 -2.86
C GLY A 28 -15.11 -19.64 -1.42
N LEU A 29 -15.93 -20.55 -0.90
CA LEU A 29 -15.96 -20.86 0.55
C LEU A 29 -14.72 -21.59 1.10
N LEU A 30 -14.07 -22.45 0.30
CA LEU A 30 -13.03 -23.35 0.81
C LEU A 30 -11.66 -23.11 0.17
N PHE A 31 -11.61 -22.85 -1.14
CA PHE A 31 -10.39 -22.48 -1.84
C PHE A 31 -10.64 -21.39 -2.89
N GLY A 32 -9.64 -20.55 -3.08
CA GLY A 32 -9.60 -19.54 -4.13
C GLY A 32 -8.88 -18.27 -3.68
N ALA A 33 -8.21 -17.60 -4.63
CA ALA A 33 -7.68 -16.26 -4.40
C ALA A 33 -8.77 -15.21 -4.65
N GLY A 34 -8.74 -14.13 -3.87
CA GLY A 34 -9.56 -12.96 -4.16
C GLY A 34 -9.17 -12.33 -5.49
N GLY A 35 -10.13 -11.73 -6.17
CA GLY A 35 -9.91 -11.05 -7.44
C GLY A 35 -9.13 -9.75 -7.26
N ALA A 36 -8.36 -9.35 -8.28
CA ALA A 36 -7.70 -8.04 -8.27
C ALA A 36 -8.74 -6.91 -8.33
N GLY A 37 -8.48 -5.80 -7.65
CA GLY A 37 -9.22 -4.55 -7.84
C GLY A 37 -8.89 -3.92 -9.19
N GLY A 38 -9.87 -3.23 -9.77
CA GLY A 38 -9.71 -2.51 -11.04
C GLY A 38 -8.96 -1.19 -10.87
N THR A 39 -8.33 -0.70 -11.93
CA THR A 39 -7.64 0.60 -11.90
C THR A 39 -8.64 1.75 -11.88
N GLY A 40 -8.31 2.85 -11.22
CA GLY A 40 -9.08 4.10 -11.34
C GLY A 40 -8.90 4.74 -12.72
N GLY A 41 -9.92 5.46 -13.19
CA GLY A 41 -9.89 6.17 -14.48
C GLY A 41 -9.06 7.45 -14.45
N PHE A 42 -8.73 7.98 -15.63
CA PHE A 42 -7.96 9.22 -15.75
C PHE A 42 -8.85 10.48 -15.75
N GLY A 43 -8.39 11.54 -15.08
CA GLY A 43 -9.07 12.84 -15.03
C GLY A 43 -8.59 13.75 -16.15
N LEU A 44 -9.46 14.05 -17.13
CA LEU A 44 -9.06 14.52 -18.48
C LEU A 44 -8.76 16.03 -18.65
N ILE A 45 -9.27 16.92 -17.80
CA ILE A 45 -9.17 18.39 -18.01
C ILE A 45 -8.77 19.15 -16.75
N ALA A 46 -8.51 20.46 -16.88
CA ALA A 46 -8.25 21.35 -15.74
C ALA A 46 -9.38 21.26 -14.70
N GLY A 47 -9.09 20.66 -13.54
CA GLY A 47 -10.07 20.35 -12.50
C GLY A 47 -10.26 18.85 -12.24
N GLY A 48 -9.88 17.98 -13.19
CA GLY A 48 -10.11 16.54 -13.17
C GLY A 48 -9.23 15.78 -12.18
N ALA A 49 -9.85 15.22 -11.13
CA ALA A 49 -9.18 14.27 -10.23
C ALA A 49 -9.17 12.86 -10.81
N GLY A 50 -8.08 12.13 -10.57
CA GLY A 50 -7.97 10.72 -10.93
C GLY A 50 -8.88 9.83 -10.07
N GLY A 51 -9.38 8.75 -10.66
CA GLY A 51 -10.29 7.82 -9.99
C GLY A 51 -9.54 6.97 -8.97
N ALA A 52 -10.18 6.59 -7.86
CA ALA A 52 -9.58 5.65 -6.92
C ALA A 52 -9.45 4.25 -7.54
N GLY A 53 -8.39 3.52 -7.19
CA GLY A 53 -8.27 2.11 -7.48
C GLY A 53 -9.26 1.28 -6.66
N GLY A 54 -9.80 0.22 -7.26
CA GLY A 54 -10.70 -0.72 -6.60
C GLY A 54 -9.97 -1.55 -5.56
N ALA A 55 -10.65 -1.95 -4.48
CA ALA A 55 -10.08 -2.87 -3.51
C ALA A 55 -9.89 -4.27 -4.11
N GLY A 56 -8.84 -4.96 -3.71
CA GLY A 56 -8.70 -6.39 -3.97
C GLY A 56 -9.73 -7.20 -3.18
N GLY A 57 -10.26 -8.24 -3.79
CA GLY A 57 -11.19 -9.16 -3.15
C GLY A 57 -10.50 -10.03 -2.09
N ASN A 58 -11.26 -10.54 -1.13
CA ASN A 58 -10.72 -11.44 -0.12
C ASN A 58 -10.52 -12.86 -0.68
N GLY A 59 -9.47 -13.53 -0.18
CA GLY A 59 -9.25 -14.96 -0.40
C GLY A 59 -10.36 -15.82 0.22
N ALA A 60 -10.43 -17.08 -0.20
CA ALA A 60 -11.35 -18.03 0.39
C ALA A 60 -11.07 -18.18 1.90
N PRO A 61 -12.10 -18.30 2.75
CA PRO A 61 -11.95 -18.33 4.20
C PRO A 61 -10.93 -19.34 4.74
N LEU A 62 -10.80 -20.52 4.11
CA LEU A 62 -9.86 -21.55 4.58
C LEU A 62 -8.50 -21.44 3.87
N PHE A 63 -8.46 -21.59 2.55
CA PHE A 63 -7.22 -21.51 1.76
C PHE A 63 -7.35 -20.48 0.63
N GLY A 64 -6.79 -19.30 0.82
CA GLY A 64 -6.92 -18.25 -0.18
C GLY A 64 -6.07 -17.04 0.11
N ASN A 65 -5.36 -16.59 -0.92
CA ASN A 65 -4.68 -15.30 -0.86
C ASN A 65 -5.66 -14.17 -1.15
N GLY A 66 -5.44 -13.01 -0.55
CA GLY A 66 -6.14 -11.81 -0.92
C GLY A 66 -5.76 -11.34 -2.33
N GLY A 67 -6.71 -10.74 -3.03
CA GLY A 67 -6.47 -10.09 -4.32
C GLY A 67 -5.69 -8.79 -4.15
N VAL A 68 -4.93 -8.40 -5.16
CA VAL A 68 -4.22 -7.11 -5.16
C VAL A 68 -5.20 -5.94 -5.29
N GLY A 69 -4.92 -4.82 -4.64
CA GLY A 69 -5.64 -3.57 -4.87
C GLY A 69 -5.29 -2.97 -6.23
N GLY A 70 -6.28 -2.33 -6.87
CA GLY A 70 -6.08 -1.64 -8.14
C GLY A 70 -5.32 -0.32 -7.96
N SER A 71 -4.60 0.13 -8.98
CA SER A 71 -3.93 1.43 -8.94
C SER A 71 -4.94 2.58 -9.00
N GLY A 72 -4.63 3.69 -8.34
CA GLY A 72 -5.31 4.96 -8.57
C GLY A 72 -5.03 5.48 -9.98
N GLY A 73 -6.01 6.14 -10.58
CA GLY A 73 -5.86 6.80 -11.88
C GLY A 73 -5.14 8.14 -11.75
N GLN A 74 -4.53 8.60 -12.83
CA GLN A 74 -3.90 9.92 -12.82
C GLN A 74 -4.97 11.02 -12.86
N GLY A 75 -4.67 12.19 -12.30
CA GLY A 75 -5.54 13.36 -12.40
C GLY A 75 -4.75 14.61 -12.72
N VAL A 76 -5.30 15.45 -13.60
CA VAL A 76 -4.76 16.79 -13.90
C VAL A 76 -4.61 17.61 -12.63
N THR A 77 -5.51 17.46 -11.66
CA THR A 77 -5.31 18.01 -10.30
C THR A 77 -4.63 17.00 -9.40
N THR A 78 -5.42 16.17 -8.70
CA THR A 78 -4.95 15.17 -7.76
C THR A 78 -4.98 13.77 -8.37
N GLY A 79 -3.94 12.98 -8.10
CA GLY A 79 -3.97 11.56 -8.42
C GLY A 79 -4.98 10.80 -7.54
N GLY A 80 -5.58 9.76 -8.09
CA GLY A 80 -6.48 8.88 -7.35
C GLY A 80 -5.72 8.02 -6.34
N ALA A 81 -6.35 7.69 -5.21
CA ALA A 81 -5.74 6.77 -4.25
C ALA A 81 -5.67 5.34 -4.81
N GLY A 82 -4.63 4.59 -4.44
CA GLY A 82 -4.55 3.16 -4.70
C GLY A 82 -5.53 2.37 -3.84
N GLY A 83 -6.08 1.29 -4.40
CA GLY A 83 -6.99 0.39 -3.71
C GLY A 83 -6.28 -0.46 -2.66
N HIS A 84 -6.99 -0.81 -1.59
CA HIS A 84 -6.46 -1.73 -0.59
C HIS A 84 -6.31 -3.15 -1.14
N GLY A 85 -5.27 -3.87 -0.72
CA GLY A 85 -5.16 -5.31 -0.96
C GLY A 85 -6.19 -6.08 -0.13
N GLY A 86 -6.71 -7.18 -0.67
CA GLY A 86 -7.68 -8.04 0.00
C GLY A 86 -7.05 -8.84 1.14
N GLY A 87 -7.87 -9.22 2.13
CA GLY A 87 -7.46 -10.12 3.19
C GLY A 87 -7.32 -11.57 2.72
N ALA A 88 -6.45 -12.32 3.37
CA ALA A 88 -6.33 -13.76 3.16
C ALA A 88 -7.44 -14.55 3.86
N GLY A 89 -7.52 -15.84 3.55
CA GLY A 89 -8.13 -16.86 4.42
C GLY A 89 -7.23 -17.25 5.59
N LEU A 90 -7.65 -18.26 6.37
CA LEU A 90 -6.87 -18.79 7.49
C LEU A 90 -5.45 -19.18 7.06
N PHE A 91 -5.31 -19.81 5.89
CA PHE A 91 -4.05 -20.14 5.27
C PHE A 91 -3.93 -19.38 3.94
N GLY A 92 -3.08 -18.35 3.93
CA GLY A 92 -2.86 -17.52 2.74
C GLY A 92 -2.23 -16.18 3.10
N ALA A 93 -1.68 -15.51 2.09
CA ALA A 93 -1.11 -14.18 2.25
C ALA A 93 -2.12 -13.09 1.86
N GLY A 94 -2.05 -11.94 2.54
CA GLY A 94 -2.81 -10.77 2.14
C GLY A 94 -2.35 -10.23 0.78
N GLY A 95 -3.26 -9.63 0.03
CA GLY A 95 -2.94 -9.02 -1.27
C GLY A 95 -2.15 -7.72 -1.12
N ALA A 96 -1.32 -7.37 -2.09
CA ALA A 96 -0.64 -6.08 -2.09
C ALA A 96 -1.65 -4.92 -2.29
N GLY A 97 -1.37 -3.76 -1.70
CA GLY A 97 -2.09 -2.53 -1.98
C GLY A 97 -1.70 -1.96 -3.35
N GLY A 98 -2.64 -1.29 -4.00
CA GLY A 98 -2.42 -0.62 -5.29
C GLY A 98 -1.62 0.68 -5.13
N SER A 99 -0.88 1.08 -6.15
CA SER A 99 -0.19 2.38 -6.16
C SER A 99 -1.17 3.54 -6.24
N GLY A 100 -0.80 4.68 -5.65
CA GLY A 100 -1.48 5.95 -5.91
C GLY A 100 -1.20 6.47 -7.32
N GLY A 101 -2.16 7.20 -7.88
CA GLY A 101 -2.02 7.87 -9.16
C GLY A 101 -1.21 9.16 -9.08
N TYR A 102 -0.68 9.59 -10.20
CA TYR A 102 0.01 10.86 -10.39
C TYR A 102 -0.95 12.05 -10.35
N GLY A 103 -0.58 13.11 -9.63
CA GLY A 103 -1.27 14.39 -9.64
C GLY A 103 -0.48 15.46 -10.38
N PHE A 104 -0.95 15.94 -11.53
CA PHE A 104 -0.16 16.88 -12.36
C PHE A 104 -0.04 18.27 -11.74
N ALA A 105 -1.11 18.82 -11.20
CA ALA A 105 -1.12 20.19 -10.64
C ALA A 105 -1.20 20.22 -9.11
N ALA A 106 -1.59 19.13 -8.47
CA ALA A 106 -1.79 19.06 -7.02
C ALA A 106 -1.11 17.81 -6.44
N ALA A 107 -1.67 17.21 -5.40
CA ALA A 107 -1.05 16.08 -4.71
C ALA A 107 -1.15 14.77 -5.51
N GLY A 108 -0.13 13.92 -5.34
CA GLY A 108 -0.17 12.54 -5.77
C GLY A 108 -1.15 11.74 -4.91
N GLY A 109 -1.72 10.68 -5.49
CA GLY A 109 -2.61 9.78 -4.77
C GLY A 109 -1.86 8.99 -3.70
N ALA A 110 -2.49 8.72 -2.57
CA ALA A 110 -1.90 7.82 -1.58
C ALA A 110 -1.85 6.38 -2.11
N GLY A 111 -0.83 5.62 -1.72
CA GLY A 111 -0.76 4.19 -1.95
C GLY A 111 -1.76 3.44 -1.06
N GLY A 112 -2.34 2.37 -1.60
CA GLY A 112 -3.26 1.51 -0.88
C GLY A 112 -2.55 0.67 0.19
N ALA A 113 -3.20 0.42 1.32
CA ALA A 113 -2.67 -0.52 2.31
C ALA A 113 -2.64 -1.96 1.78
N GLY A 114 -1.64 -2.74 2.19
CA GLY A 114 -1.61 -4.18 1.98
C GLY A 114 -2.64 -4.92 2.82
N GLY A 115 -3.15 -6.03 2.29
CA GLY A 115 -4.07 -6.91 2.97
C GLY A 115 -3.41 -7.72 4.08
N SER A 116 -4.18 -8.15 5.07
CA SER A 116 -3.65 -8.94 6.20
C SER A 116 -3.72 -10.44 5.93
N GLY A 117 -2.77 -11.18 6.51
CA GLY A 117 -2.91 -12.63 6.74
C GLY A 117 -3.79 -12.91 7.97
N GLN A 118 -4.31 -14.14 8.12
CA GLN A 118 -5.23 -14.48 9.21
C GLN A 118 -4.65 -15.43 10.28
N LEU A 119 -4.47 -16.72 10.00
CA LEU A 119 -3.92 -17.68 10.98
C LEU A 119 -2.44 -17.98 10.68
N ILE A 120 -2.17 -18.43 9.47
CA ILE A 120 -0.83 -18.67 8.91
C ILE A 120 -0.77 -17.95 7.57
N GLY A 121 0.10 -16.94 7.47
CA GLY A 121 0.14 -16.09 6.30
C GLY A 121 0.89 -14.80 6.50
N GLY A 122 1.59 -14.34 5.46
CA GLY A 122 2.18 -13.01 5.44
C GLY A 122 1.13 -11.92 5.18
N GLY A 123 1.45 -10.69 5.57
CA GLY A 123 0.72 -9.53 5.09
C GLY A 123 1.19 -9.11 3.70
N GLY A 124 0.31 -8.50 2.92
CA GLY A 124 0.64 -7.93 1.62
C GLY A 124 1.44 -6.64 1.77
N ALA A 125 2.26 -6.31 0.78
CA ALA A 125 2.97 -5.02 0.76
C ALA A 125 1.98 -3.85 0.61
N GLY A 126 2.31 -2.70 1.20
CA GLY A 126 1.62 -1.45 0.91
C GLY A 126 2.01 -0.92 -0.47
N GLY A 127 1.06 -0.27 -1.14
CA GLY A 127 1.28 0.36 -2.44
C GLY A 127 2.11 1.63 -2.31
N ALA A 128 2.88 1.97 -3.34
CA ALA A 128 3.60 3.24 -3.39
C ALA A 128 2.62 4.43 -3.50
N GLY A 129 2.98 5.56 -2.90
CA GLY A 129 2.31 6.83 -3.17
C GLY A 129 2.63 7.31 -4.58
N GLY A 130 1.68 8.01 -5.20
CA GLY A 130 1.85 8.58 -6.52
C GLY A 130 2.72 9.83 -6.51
N ASP A 131 3.52 10.02 -7.56
CA ASP A 131 4.28 11.26 -7.73
C ASP A 131 3.36 12.43 -8.09
N SER A 132 3.90 13.65 -8.06
CA SER A 132 3.10 14.83 -8.34
C SER A 132 3.89 16.08 -8.72
N GLY A 133 3.20 17.02 -9.37
CA GLY A 133 3.65 18.40 -9.49
C GLY A 133 3.60 19.17 -8.15
N GLY A 134 2.81 18.72 -7.18
CA GLY A 134 2.63 19.33 -5.85
C GLY A 134 3.34 18.58 -4.72
N VAL A 135 2.54 17.99 -3.81
CA VAL A 135 3.01 17.11 -2.73
C VAL A 135 2.87 15.66 -3.16
N GLY A 136 3.95 14.88 -3.09
CA GLY A 136 3.91 13.45 -3.38
C GLY A 136 2.95 12.70 -2.47
N GLY A 137 2.31 11.66 -2.99
CA GLY A 137 1.38 10.84 -2.23
C GLY A 137 2.09 10.03 -1.14
N ALA A 138 1.43 9.80 0.00
CA ALA A 138 1.99 8.91 1.02
C ALA A 138 1.97 7.45 0.54
N GLY A 139 2.99 6.67 0.94
CA GLY A 139 3.02 5.23 0.75
C GLY A 139 2.03 4.51 1.67
N GLY A 140 1.44 3.42 1.18
CA GLY A 140 0.50 2.60 1.91
C GLY A 140 1.17 1.77 3.01
N ALA A 141 0.45 1.51 4.10
CA ALA A 141 0.93 0.60 5.13
C ALA A 141 1.04 -0.85 4.60
N GLY A 142 2.07 -1.57 5.01
CA GLY A 142 2.15 -3.01 4.85
C GLY A 142 1.12 -3.74 5.70
N GLY A 143 0.60 -4.86 5.20
CA GLY A 143 -0.37 -5.70 5.89
C GLY A 143 0.26 -6.47 7.05
N ASN A 144 -0.53 -6.77 8.07
CA ASN A 144 -0.08 -7.59 9.20
C ASN A 144 -0.09 -9.08 8.83
N THR A 145 0.71 -9.87 9.56
CA THR A 145 0.73 -11.33 9.44
C THR A 145 -0.54 -11.96 9.99
N GLY A 146 -0.70 -13.25 9.70
CA GLY A 146 -1.53 -14.12 10.51
C GLY A 146 -1.04 -14.24 11.95
N VAL A 147 -1.93 -14.69 12.84
CA VAL A 147 -1.70 -14.71 14.28
C VAL A 147 -0.54 -15.62 14.68
N LEU A 148 -0.41 -16.81 14.08
CA LEU A 148 0.56 -17.82 14.51
C LEU A 148 1.91 -17.67 13.81
N TYR A 149 1.91 -17.50 12.50
CA TYR A 149 3.14 -17.38 11.71
C TYR A 149 2.94 -16.55 10.45
N GLY A 150 3.90 -15.68 10.15
CA GLY A 150 4.00 -14.98 8.88
C GLY A 150 5.08 -13.91 8.87
N ILE A 151 5.24 -13.24 7.74
CA ILE A 151 6.07 -12.03 7.61
C ILE A 151 5.19 -10.81 7.34
N GLY A 152 5.44 -9.72 8.07
CA GLY A 152 4.72 -8.47 7.86
C GLY A 152 5.01 -7.92 6.45
N GLY A 153 4.01 -7.34 5.81
CA GLY A 153 4.20 -6.71 4.52
C GLY A 153 5.09 -5.48 4.63
N ALA A 154 5.93 -5.21 3.63
CA ALA A 154 6.66 -3.94 3.58
C ALA A 154 5.69 -2.76 3.40
N GLY A 155 6.00 -1.62 4.00
CA GLY A 155 5.32 -0.36 3.72
C GLY A 155 5.71 0.17 2.33
N GLY A 156 4.78 0.86 1.69
CA GLY A 156 5.00 1.47 0.38
C GLY A 156 5.89 2.70 0.47
N ALA A 157 6.69 2.97 -0.56
CA ALA A 157 7.42 4.23 -0.66
C ALA A 157 6.45 5.41 -0.82
N GLY A 158 6.82 6.58 -0.30
CA GLY A 158 6.15 7.83 -0.61
C GLY A 158 6.52 8.33 -2.01
N GLY A 159 5.57 8.98 -2.69
CA GLY A 159 5.77 9.57 -4.01
C GLY A 159 6.61 10.85 -3.96
N GLY A 160 7.23 11.20 -5.07
CA GLY A 160 7.91 12.47 -5.25
C GLY A 160 6.94 13.65 -5.39
N GLY A 161 7.31 14.81 -4.86
CA GLY A 161 6.60 16.07 -5.13
C GLY A 161 7.55 17.11 -5.70
N GLU A 162 7.18 17.70 -6.83
CA GLU A 162 8.02 18.67 -7.53
C GLU A 162 8.08 20.01 -6.79
N THR A 163 6.93 20.62 -6.47
CA THR A 163 6.88 22.01 -5.99
C THR A 163 6.67 22.20 -4.49
N ILE A 164 6.19 21.19 -3.75
CA ILE A 164 5.82 21.38 -2.32
C ILE A 164 6.43 20.36 -1.36
N GLY A 165 6.62 19.08 -1.72
CA GLY A 165 7.23 18.13 -0.79
C GLY A 165 7.05 16.67 -1.18
N GLY A 166 7.94 15.81 -0.70
CA GLY A 166 7.83 14.38 -0.90
C GLY A 166 6.78 13.75 0.02
N GLY A 167 6.14 12.68 -0.44
CA GLY A 167 5.21 11.90 0.37
C GLY A 167 5.92 11.05 1.42
N ASP A 168 5.31 10.84 2.56
CA ASP A 168 5.85 9.95 3.59
C ASP A 168 5.80 8.48 3.14
N GLY A 169 6.80 7.70 3.53
CA GLY A 169 6.79 6.25 3.39
C GLY A 169 5.81 5.59 4.36
N GLY A 170 5.17 4.53 3.90
CA GLY A 170 4.22 3.76 4.68
C GLY A 170 4.91 2.91 5.75
N PRO A 171 4.25 2.66 6.91
CA PRO A 171 4.80 1.75 7.90
C PRO A 171 4.77 0.30 7.41
N GLY A 172 5.74 -0.50 7.85
CA GLY A 172 5.75 -1.95 7.67
C GLY A 172 4.70 -2.65 8.54
N GLY A 173 4.20 -3.78 8.06
CA GLY A 173 3.23 -4.62 8.74
C GLY A 173 3.82 -5.37 9.93
N ARG A 174 3.00 -5.64 10.94
CA ARG A 174 3.43 -6.33 12.16
C ARG A 174 3.41 -7.84 11.98
N ALA A 175 4.37 -8.53 12.59
CA ALA A 175 4.24 -9.94 12.93
C ALA A 175 3.61 -10.10 14.32
N VAL A 176 2.72 -11.08 14.46
CA VAL A 176 1.93 -11.29 15.68
C VAL A 176 2.63 -12.20 16.68
N LEU A 177 2.65 -13.53 16.46
CA LEU A 177 3.31 -14.48 17.35
C LEU A 177 4.72 -14.80 16.85
N PHE A 178 4.84 -15.62 15.80
CA PHE A 178 6.13 -15.96 15.18
C PHE A 178 6.31 -15.29 13.81
N GLY A 179 7.53 -14.83 13.57
CA GLY A 179 7.96 -14.28 12.29
C GLY A 179 8.36 -12.81 12.38
N ASN A 180 8.72 -12.22 11.24
CA ASN A 180 9.38 -10.92 11.19
C ASN A 180 8.41 -9.80 10.83
N GLY A 181 8.60 -8.63 11.44
CA GLY A 181 7.93 -7.42 11.01
C GLY A 181 8.37 -6.99 9.61
N GLY A 182 7.49 -6.29 8.90
CA GLY A 182 7.77 -5.78 7.57
C GLY A 182 8.61 -4.52 7.59
N GLU A 183 9.34 -4.27 6.51
CA GLU A 183 10.15 -3.07 6.35
C GLU A 183 9.30 -1.80 6.27
N GLY A 184 9.79 -0.68 6.80
CA GLY A 184 9.21 0.63 6.56
C GLY A 184 9.52 1.14 5.15
N GLY A 185 8.57 1.83 4.52
CA GLY A 185 8.74 2.40 3.18
C GLY A 185 9.65 3.64 3.20
N ALA A 186 10.40 3.89 2.12
CA ALA A 186 11.18 5.12 1.99
C ALA A 186 10.29 6.36 1.84
N GLY A 187 10.75 7.51 2.33
CA GLY A 187 10.14 8.80 2.04
C GLY A 187 10.42 9.26 0.61
N GLY A 188 9.49 10.01 0.03
CA GLY A 188 9.57 10.50 -1.35
C GLY A 188 10.48 11.71 -1.51
N LEU A 189 10.94 11.93 -2.74
CA LEU A 189 11.76 13.08 -3.12
C LEU A 189 10.96 14.39 -3.08
N ALA A 190 11.59 15.51 -2.73
CA ALA A 190 11.05 16.85 -2.93
C ALA A 190 11.93 17.73 -3.83
N GLY A 191 11.35 18.32 -4.88
CA GLY A 191 12.06 19.16 -5.85
C GLY A 191 12.45 20.55 -5.33
N THR A 192 11.73 21.10 -4.34
CA THR A 192 11.94 22.49 -3.88
C THR A 192 12.02 22.63 -2.36
N THR A 193 11.49 21.68 -1.59
CA THR A 193 11.24 21.81 -0.15
C THR A 193 11.74 20.57 0.62
N THR A 194 10.95 20.02 1.54
CA THR A 194 11.30 18.91 2.41
C THR A 194 10.93 17.57 1.78
N GLY A 195 11.88 16.65 1.71
CA GLY A 195 11.61 15.25 1.35
C GLY A 195 10.69 14.57 2.36
N GLY A 196 10.02 13.50 1.93
CA GLY A 196 9.12 12.73 2.78
C GLY A 196 9.86 12.01 3.90
N ASN A 197 9.17 11.74 5.01
CA ASN A 197 9.72 10.91 6.08
C ASN A 197 9.71 9.43 5.66
N GLY A 198 10.68 8.66 6.13
CA GLY A 198 10.64 7.20 6.04
C GLY A 198 9.61 6.60 6.99
N GLY A 199 8.97 5.53 6.56
CA GLY A 199 8.03 4.74 7.34
C GLY A 199 8.72 3.94 8.45
N ASN A 200 8.00 3.66 9.53
CA ASN A 200 8.52 2.79 10.58
C ASN A 200 8.50 1.33 10.15
N GLY A 201 9.49 0.55 10.57
CA GLY A 201 9.46 -0.90 10.47
C GLY A 201 8.38 -1.51 11.37
N GLY A 202 7.87 -2.66 10.95
CA GLY A 202 6.88 -3.44 11.69
C GLY A 202 7.50 -4.14 12.89
N ASN A 203 6.74 -4.26 13.97
CA ASN A 203 7.17 -5.00 15.15
C ASN A 203 6.91 -6.50 14.97
N ALA A 204 7.63 -7.31 15.72
CA ALA A 204 7.41 -8.74 15.94
C ALA A 204 7.36 -9.04 17.44
N LEU A 205 6.71 -10.14 17.84
CA LEU A 205 6.85 -10.70 19.19
C LEU A 205 8.04 -11.68 19.22
N PHE A 206 7.90 -12.86 18.61
CA PHE A 206 8.97 -13.84 18.44
C PHE A 206 9.52 -13.79 17.00
N GLY A 207 10.48 -12.89 16.79
CA GLY A 207 11.11 -12.63 15.50
C GLY A 207 11.96 -11.37 15.53
N PHE A 208 12.41 -10.93 14.35
CA PHE A 208 13.04 -9.62 14.17
C PHE A 208 11.98 -8.59 13.79
N GLY A 209 12.14 -7.35 14.28
CA GLY A 209 11.40 -6.22 13.73
C GLY A 209 11.92 -5.87 12.32
N GLY A 210 11.10 -5.19 11.52
CA GLY A 210 11.53 -4.67 10.23
C GLY A 210 12.43 -3.44 10.38
N ASN A 211 13.27 -3.16 9.39
CA ASN A 211 14.06 -1.93 9.39
C ASN A 211 13.19 -0.70 9.12
N ALA A 212 13.75 0.44 9.49
CA ALA A 212 13.19 1.74 9.17
C ALA A 212 13.29 2.06 7.67
N GLY A 213 12.29 2.76 7.16
CA GLY A 213 12.40 3.45 5.90
C GLY A 213 13.39 4.61 5.98
N ILE A 214 14.15 4.81 4.91
CA ILE A 214 15.05 5.95 4.78
C ILE A 214 14.24 7.24 4.54
N ALA A 215 14.82 8.37 4.94
CA ALA A 215 14.27 9.69 4.60
C ALA A 215 14.33 9.93 3.08
N GLY A 216 13.34 10.65 2.57
CA GLY A 216 13.40 11.25 1.25
C GLY A 216 14.32 12.47 1.24
N PHE A 217 15.05 12.65 0.14
CA PHE A 217 15.82 13.87 -0.09
C PHE A 217 14.87 15.02 -0.44
N GLY A 218 15.19 16.24 0.00
CA GLY A 218 14.55 17.45 -0.47
C GLY A 218 15.56 18.57 -0.61
N VAL A 219 15.39 19.40 -1.65
CA VAL A 219 16.29 20.52 -1.95
C VAL A 219 16.34 21.53 -0.80
N GLY A 220 15.22 21.74 -0.10
CA GLY A 220 15.17 22.57 1.10
C GLY A 220 15.62 21.83 2.36
N ALA A 221 15.15 20.59 2.56
CA ALA A 221 15.59 19.71 3.64
C ALA A 221 15.30 18.24 3.32
N SER A 222 16.06 17.32 3.90
CA SER A 222 15.66 15.90 3.88
C SER A 222 14.55 15.65 4.90
N GLY A 223 13.73 14.63 4.64
CA GLY A 223 12.80 14.10 5.63
C GLY A 223 13.52 13.43 6.81
N LYS A 224 12.76 12.84 7.72
CA LYS A 224 13.30 12.04 8.83
C LYS A 224 13.28 10.56 8.46
N ALA A 225 14.30 9.81 8.86
CA ALA A 225 14.24 8.36 8.78
C ALA A 225 13.15 7.81 9.71
N GLY A 226 12.58 6.67 9.35
CA GLY A 226 11.65 5.95 10.20
C GLY A 226 12.35 5.35 11.44
N LYS A 227 11.57 4.72 12.29
CA LYS A 227 12.06 3.90 13.41
C LYS A 227 12.08 2.43 13.00
N ALA A 228 13.13 1.71 13.37
CA ALA A 228 13.14 0.26 13.23
C ALA A 228 12.09 -0.37 14.16
N GLY A 229 11.50 -1.47 13.71
CA GLY A 229 10.60 -2.27 14.51
C GLY A 229 11.32 -3.03 15.62
N THR A 230 10.58 -3.41 16.65
CA THR A 230 11.10 -4.20 17.77
C THR A 230 10.80 -5.69 17.58
N GLY A 231 11.59 -6.56 18.19
CA GLY A 231 11.30 -8.00 18.31
C GLY A 231 12.16 -8.64 19.39
N LEU A 232 11.75 -9.81 19.93
CA LEU A 232 12.49 -10.50 20.98
C LEU A 232 13.94 -10.84 20.57
N PHE A 233 14.21 -11.02 19.28
CA PHE A 233 15.55 -11.31 18.78
C PHE A 233 16.29 -10.06 18.25
N GLY A 234 15.75 -8.86 18.50
CA GLY A 234 16.36 -7.59 18.08
C GLY A 234 17.73 -7.31 18.74
N PRO A 235 18.46 -6.28 18.28
CA PRO A 235 19.80 -5.97 18.76
C PRO A 235 19.80 -5.75 20.29
N GLY A 236 20.56 -6.59 21.01
CA GLY A 236 20.71 -6.55 22.47
C GLY A 236 20.26 -7.82 23.24
N VAL A 237 19.89 -8.92 22.56
CA VAL A 237 19.38 -10.15 23.22
C VAL A 237 20.31 -11.38 23.09
N LEU A 238 21.57 -11.18 22.71
CA LEU A 238 22.66 -12.16 22.94
C LEU A 238 23.94 -11.44 23.40
#